data_AF-A0A7C7FV77-F1
#
_entry.id   AF-A0A7C7FV77-F1
#
_cell.length_a   1.000
_cell.length_b   1.000
_cell.length_c   1.000
_cell.angle_alpha   90.00
_cell.angle_beta   90.00
_cell.angle_gamma   90.00
#
_symmetry.space_group_name_H-M   'P 1'
#
loop_
_entity.id
_entity.type
_entity.pdbx_description
1 polymer ?
#
loop_
_entity_poly.entity_id
_entity_poly.type
_entity_poly.pdbx_seq_one_letter_code
_entity_poly.pdbx_strand_id
1 'polypeptide(L)'
;MSFITTFVAKDDFLYLYQYIPWDEQELENTLLNDYGWEKASYSENTWRIGDGYTTFINYIFFNIAGFSEFDTFRSQQIRAGIIDRNTALKLANQDNQYDMDTLKEFMGQVGLNLEEVLTRIGDIPKL
;
A
#
# COMPACT_ATOMS: atom_id res chain seq x y z
N MET A 1 17.34 -16.28 -22.30
CA MET A 1 18.42 -15.81 -21.41
C MET A 1 17.90 -15.42 -20.03
N SER A 2 16.93 -14.50 -19.90
CA SER A 2 16.40 -14.06 -18.59
C SER A 2 15.97 -15.19 -17.63
N PHE A 3 15.24 -16.21 -18.11
CA PHE A 3 14.81 -17.34 -17.24
C PHE A 3 15.99 -18.07 -16.56
N ILE A 4 17.06 -18.36 -17.31
CA ILE A 4 18.23 -19.04 -16.72
C ILE A 4 18.92 -18.12 -15.72
N THR A 5 19.11 -16.85 -16.04
CA THR A 5 19.78 -15.91 -15.14
C THR A 5 19.01 -15.71 -13.83
N THR A 6 17.68 -15.65 -13.87
CA THR A 6 16.86 -15.39 -12.67
C THR A 6 16.61 -16.62 -11.80
N PHE A 7 16.51 -17.82 -12.39
CA PHE A 7 16.05 -19.01 -11.65
C PHE A 7 17.05 -20.17 -11.60
N VAL A 8 18.11 -20.15 -12.42
CA VAL A 8 19.01 -21.29 -12.60
C VAL A 8 20.46 -20.93 -12.31
N ALA A 9 20.91 -19.77 -12.77
CA ALA A 9 22.23 -19.25 -12.46
C ALA A 9 22.31 -18.93 -10.96
N LYS A 10 23.41 -19.31 -10.34
CA LYS A 10 23.65 -18.99 -8.94
C LYS A 10 24.19 -17.56 -8.89
N ASP A 11 23.39 -16.69 -8.30
CA ASP A 11 23.76 -15.30 -8.11
C ASP A 11 24.81 -15.16 -7.00
N ASP A 12 25.94 -14.52 -7.32
CA ASP A 12 26.98 -14.12 -6.36
C ASP A 12 26.88 -12.61 -6.11
N PHE A 13 25.81 -12.21 -5.43
CA PHE A 13 25.63 -10.82 -5.00
C PHE A 13 25.03 -10.71 -3.60
N LEU A 14 25.37 -9.61 -2.93
CA LEU A 14 24.86 -9.28 -1.61
C LEU A 14 23.47 -8.67 -1.71
N TYR A 15 22.49 -9.28 -1.06
CA TYR A 15 21.16 -8.68 -0.90
C TYR A 15 21.21 -7.58 0.15
N LEU A 16 21.50 -6.34 -0.27
CA LEU A 16 21.69 -5.19 0.62
C LEU A 16 20.57 -5.05 1.67
N TYR A 17 19.32 -5.23 1.27
CA TYR A 17 18.14 -5.09 2.14
C TYR A 17 17.93 -6.25 3.13
N GLN A 18 18.80 -7.27 3.11
CA GLN A 18 18.89 -8.22 4.22
C GLN A 18 19.70 -7.66 5.41
N TYR A 19 20.50 -6.62 5.16
CA TYR A 19 21.42 -6.03 6.15
C TYR A 19 21.06 -4.60 6.54
N ILE A 20 20.30 -3.90 5.69
CA ILE A 20 19.73 -2.59 6.03
C ILE A 20 18.33 -2.83 6.62
N PRO A 21 18.11 -2.51 7.90
CA PRO A 21 16.80 -2.66 8.52
C PRO A 21 15.79 -1.68 7.91
N TRP A 22 14.52 -2.05 7.92
CA TRP A 22 13.44 -1.12 7.63
C TRP A 22 13.18 -0.24 8.85
N ASP A 23 13.42 1.07 8.71
CA ASP A 23 13.03 2.10 9.67
C ASP A 23 12.13 3.12 8.96
N GLU A 24 10.82 3.03 9.18
CA GLU A 24 9.82 3.91 8.55
C GLU A 24 10.03 5.36 8.98
N GLN A 25 10.47 5.60 10.21
CA GLN A 25 10.66 6.95 10.72
C GLN A 25 11.90 7.61 10.11
N GLU A 26 13.01 6.88 9.98
CA GLU A 26 14.20 7.38 9.28
C GLU A 26 13.87 7.69 7.82
N LEU A 27 13.19 6.77 7.12
CA LEU A 27 12.77 6.95 5.73
C LEU A 27 11.89 8.19 5.55
N GLU A 28 10.83 8.33 6.34
CA GLU A 28 9.93 9.49 6.24
C GLU A 28 10.66 10.79 6.55
N ASN A 29 11.51 10.83 7.58
CA ASN A 29 12.28 12.01 7.92
C ASN A 29 13.23 12.43 6.81
N THR A 30 13.93 11.48 6.20
CA THR A 30 14.83 11.76 5.08
C THR A 30 14.05 12.28 3.87
N LEU A 31 12.96 11.63 3.48
CA LEU A 31 12.16 12.06 2.32
C LEU A 31 11.58 13.47 2.53
N LEU A 32 11.05 13.76 3.71
CA LEU A 32 10.39 15.05 3.98
C LEU A 32 11.38 16.18 4.25
N ASN A 33 12.40 15.95 5.09
CA ASN A 33 13.28 17.03 5.56
C ASN A 33 14.50 17.23 4.68
N ASP A 34 15.08 16.16 4.15
CA ASP A 34 16.33 16.25 3.36
C ASP A 34 16.04 16.43 1.88
N TYR A 35 15.01 15.74 1.37
CA TYR A 35 14.63 15.78 -0.04
C TYR A 35 13.42 16.69 -0.34
N GLY A 36 12.71 17.16 0.69
CA GLY A 36 11.58 18.08 0.51
C GLY A 36 10.38 17.47 -0.22
N TRP A 37 10.16 16.15 -0.07
CA TRP A 37 9.01 15.49 -0.67
C TRP A 37 7.70 15.91 -0.01
N GLU A 38 6.61 15.80 -0.77
CA GLU A 38 5.27 16.13 -0.29
C GLU A 38 4.51 14.86 0.08
N LYS A 39 3.66 14.96 1.11
CA LYS A 39 2.67 13.91 1.43
C LYS A 39 1.37 14.16 0.67
N ALA A 40 0.65 13.07 0.42
CA ALA A 40 -0.74 13.19 -0.01
C ALA A 40 -1.57 13.90 1.08
N SER A 41 -2.44 14.82 0.70
CA SER A 41 -3.26 15.58 1.66
C SER A 41 -4.30 14.73 2.39
N TYR A 42 -4.63 13.56 1.85
CA TYR A 42 -5.67 12.66 2.34
C TYR A 42 -5.14 11.50 3.20
N SER A 43 -3.81 11.38 3.38
CA SER A 43 -3.21 10.27 4.11
C SER A 43 -1.92 10.67 4.81
N GLU A 44 -1.72 10.19 6.04
CA GLU A 44 -0.45 10.34 6.76
C GLU A 44 0.60 9.32 6.29
N ASN A 45 0.15 8.20 5.72
CA ASN A 45 1.00 7.15 5.21
C ASN A 45 1.68 7.62 3.92
N THR A 46 3.00 7.42 3.84
CA THR A 46 3.81 7.75 2.66
C THR A 46 4.01 6.59 1.70
N TRP A 47 3.60 5.39 2.09
CA TRP A 47 3.66 4.17 1.30
C TRP A 47 2.46 4.05 0.36
N ARG A 48 2.73 3.76 -0.92
CA ARG A 48 1.71 3.54 -1.97
C ARG A 48 0.76 4.72 -2.24
N ILE A 49 1.22 5.96 -2.04
CA ILE A 49 0.44 7.19 -2.33
C ILE A 49 0.55 7.73 -3.76
N GLY A 50 1.09 6.93 -4.69
CA GLY A 50 1.53 7.41 -6.01
C GLY A 50 0.43 7.55 -7.07
N ASP A 51 -0.67 6.82 -6.95
CA ASP A 51 -1.79 6.87 -7.89
C ASP A 51 -3.12 6.45 -7.21
N GLY A 52 -4.24 6.78 -7.85
CA GLY A 52 -5.56 6.37 -7.35
C GLY A 52 -5.90 4.90 -7.61
N TYR A 53 -5.04 4.16 -8.31
CA TYR A 53 -5.18 2.71 -8.48
C TYR A 53 -5.03 2.01 -7.14
N THR A 54 -4.07 2.43 -6.31
CA THR A 54 -3.89 1.88 -4.94
C THR A 54 -5.16 2.04 -4.11
N THR A 55 -5.73 3.25 -4.06
CA THR A 55 -6.98 3.52 -3.34
C THR A 55 -8.12 2.63 -3.85
N PHE A 56 -8.21 2.44 -5.17
CA PHE A 56 -9.23 1.61 -5.79
C PHE A 56 -9.13 0.13 -5.43
N ILE A 57 -7.94 -0.48 -5.54
CA ILE A 57 -7.79 -1.90 -5.19
C ILE A 57 -7.99 -2.16 -3.70
N ASN A 58 -7.50 -1.25 -2.84
CA ASN A 58 -7.67 -1.38 -1.41
C ASN A 58 -9.14 -1.23 -1.02
N TYR A 59 -9.91 -0.33 -1.68
CA TYR A 59 -11.35 -0.27 -1.52
C TYR A 59 -12.03 -1.60 -1.85
N ILE A 60 -11.69 -2.23 -2.98
CA ILE A 60 -12.25 -3.52 -3.40
C ILE A 60 -11.95 -4.62 -2.38
N PHE A 61 -10.66 -4.82 -2.05
CA PHE A 61 -10.25 -5.89 -1.13
C PHE A 61 -10.83 -5.68 0.26
N PHE A 62 -10.78 -4.45 0.77
CA PHE A 62 -11.30 -4.15 2.09
C PHE A 62 -12.83 -4.36 2.14
N ASN A 63 -13.56 -3.94 1.11
CA ASN A 63 -15.01 -4.09 1.08
C ASN A 63 -15.45 -5.56 0.92
N ILE A 64 -14.73 -6.38 0.17
CA ILE A 64 -15.11 -7.77 -0.13
C ILE A 64 -14.58 -8.76 0.92
N ALA A 65 -13.32 -8.60 1.32
CA ALA A 65 -12.58 -9.57 2.13
C ALA A 65 -12.26 -9.06 3.55
N GLY A 66 -12.50 -7.78 3.85
CA GLY A 66 -12.24 -7.20 5.17
C GLY A 66 -10.78 -6.89 5.47
N PHE A 67 -9.91 -6.90 4.45
CA PHE A 67 -8.50 -6.50 4.57
C PHE A 67 -7.98 -5.91 3.25
N SER A 68 -6.88 -5.18 3.31
CA SER A 68 -6.24 -4.56 2.15
C SER A 68 -4.72 -4.82 2.09
N GLU A 69 -4.04 -4.17 1.15
CA GLU A 69 -2.58 -4.17 1.10
C GLU A 69 -1.96 -3.58 2.40
N PHE A 70 -2.63 -2.61 3.03
CA PHE A 70 -2.17 -2.01 4.29
C PHE A 70 -2.16 -3.04 5.42
N ASP A 71 -3.20 -3.86 5.54
CA ASP A 71 -3.23 -4.94 6.54
C ASP A 71 -2.10 -5.94 6.32
N THR A 72 -1.82 -6.28 5.07
CA THR A 72 -0.71 -7.17 4.72
C THR A 72 0.63 -6.54 5.11
N PHE A 73 0.83 -5.26 4.79
CA PHE A 73 2.05 -4.52 5.13
C PHE A 73 2.27 -4.46 6.65
N ARG A 74 1.26 -4.03 7.42
CA ARG A 74 1.34 -3.97 8.89
C ARG A 74 1.55 -5.37 9.49
N SER A 75 0.95 -6.42 8.91
CA SER A 75 1.16 -7.81 9.31
C SER A 75 2.61 -8.27 9.12
N GLN A 76 3.31 -7.82 8.07
CA GLN A 76 4.74 -8.10 7.90
C GLN A 76 5.58 -7.38 8.94
N GLN A 77 5.26 -6.12 9.27
CA GLN A 77 5.99 -5.35 10.29
C GLN A 77 5.90 -6.00 11.67
N ILE A 78 4.74 -6.57 12.04
CA ILE A 78 4.58 -7.37 13.27
C ILE A 78 5.50 -8.60 13.22
N ARG A 79 5.51 -9.36 12.12
CA ARG A 79 6.34 -10.57 11.97
C ARG A 79 7.83 -10.26 12.03
N ALA A 80 8.23 -9.09 11.54
CA ALA A 80 9.60 -8.61 11.60
C ALA A 80 9.98 -8.01 12.97
N GLY A 81 9.02 -7.90 13.91
CA GLY A 81 9.26 -7.33 15.24
C GLY A 81 9.45 -5.81 15.25
N ILE A 82 9.04 -5.10 14.18
CA ILE A 82 9.24 -3.66 14.02
C ILE A 82 8.21 -2.88 14.84
N ILE A 83 6.94 -3.33 14.83
CA ILE A 83 5.85 -2.73 15.61
C ILE A 83 5.03 -3.80 16.32
N ASP A 84 4.37 -3.43 17.41
CA ASP A 84 3.42 -4.31 18.08
C ASP A 84 2.06 -4.36 17.37
N ARG A 85 1.26 -5.36 17.74
CA ARG A 85 -0.06 -5.61 17.13
C ARG A 85 -1.04 -4.44 17.30
N ASN A 86 -1.07 -3.78 18.44
CA ASN A 86 -2.04 -2.70 18.69
C ASN A 86 -1.70 -1.48 17.82
N THR A 87 -0.41 -1.15 17.72
CA THR A 87 0.09 -0.11 16.82
C THR A 87 -0.25 -0.44 15.36
N ALA A 88 0.02 -1.66 14.92
CA ALA A 88 -0.29 -2.14 13.57
C ALA A 88 -1.79 -2.03 13.23
N LEU A 89 -2.68 -2.48 14.12
CA LEU A 89 -4.12 -2.38 13.91
C LEU A 89 -4.60 -0.93 13.86
N LYS A 90 -4.04 -0.05 14.69
CA LYS A 90 -4.36 1.38 14.66
C LYS A 90 -4.00 1.97 13.30
N LEU A 91 -2.77 1.77 12.83
CA LEU A 91 -2.30 2.28 11.55
C LEU A 91 -3.10 1.70 10.38
N ALA A 92 -3.34 0.39 10.35
CA ALA A 92 -4.14 -0.23 9.29
C ALA A 92 -5.57 0.34 9.23
N ASN A 93 -6.22 0.59 10.37
CA ASN A 93 -7.55 1.21 10.39
C ASN A 93 -7.56 2.65 9.88
N GLN A 94 -6.47 3.40 10.11
CA GLN A 94 -6.29 4.76 9.58
C GLN A 94 -6.05 4.72 8.07
N ASP A 95 -5.14 3.86 7.62
CA ASP A 95 -4.74 3.75 6.22
C ASP A 95 -5.86 3.16 5.34
N ASN A 96 -6.74 2.32 5.91
CA ASN A 96 -7.90 1.77 5.20
C ASN A 96 -9.06 2.76 5.00
N GLN A 97 -8.95 4.00 5.50
CA GLN A 97 -9.92 5.04 5.14
C GLN A 97 -9.73 5.42 3.67
N TYR A 98 -10.72 5.10 2.84
CA TYR A 98 -10.65 5.43 1.43
C TYR A 98 -10.95 6.91 1.19
N ASP A 99 -10.29 7.48 0.19
CA ASP A 99 -10.52 8.85 -0.25
C ASP A 99 -11.40 8.89 -1.52
N MET A 100 -12.57 9.51 -1.42
CA MET A 100 -13.54 9.56 -2.53
C MET A 100 -13.06 10.44 -3.69
N ASP A 101 -12.32 11.50 -3.42
CA ASP A 101 -11.83 12.40 -4.46
C ASP A 101 -10.77 11.72 -5.33
N THR A 102 -9.85 10.98 -4.71
CA THR A 102 -8.86 10.14 -5.40
C THR A 102 -9.53 9.06 -6.24
N LEU A 103 -10.56 8.38 -5.70
CA LEU A 103 -11.32 7.39 -6.48
C LEU A 103 -12.01 8.03 -7.69
N LYS A 104 -12.62 9.21 -7.50
CA LYS A 104 -13.28 9.95 -8.57
C LYS A 104 -12.31 10.40 -9.65
N GLU A 105 -11.15 10.92 -9.25
CA GLU A 105 -10.08 11.29 -10.17
C GLU A 105 -9.63 10.09 -10.98
N PHE A 106 -9.30 8.98 -10.32
CA PHE A 106 -8.85 7.76 -10.97
C PHE A 106 -9.89 7.19 -11.94
N MET A 107 -11.17 7.11 -11.55
CA MET A 107 -12.25 6.69 -12.44
C MET A 107 -12.37 7.61 -13.67
N GLY A 108 -12.18 8.92 -13.49
CA GLY A 108 -12.12 9.89 -14.58
C GLY A 108 -10.96 9.62 -15.54
N GLN A 109 -9.77 9.29 -15.02
CA GLN A 109 -8.60 8.94 -15.82
C GLN A 109 -8.81 7.66 -16.64
N VAL A 110 -9.48 6.65 -16.09
CA VAL A 110 -9.75 5.37 -16.78
C VAL A 110 -11.05 5.37 -17.61
N GLY A 111 -11.85 6.44 -17.55
CA GLY A 111 -13.08 6.60 -18.32
C GLY A 111 -14.26 5.76 -17.81
N LEU A 112 -14.35 5.52 -16.50
CA LEU A 112 -15.42 4.75 -15.87
C LEU A 112 -16.31 5.64 -14.99
N ASN A 113 -17.58 5.25 -14.83
CA ASN A 113 -18.49 5.90 -13.89
C ASN A 113 -18.26 5.35 -12.47
N LEU A 114 -17.84 6.22 -11.55
CA LEU A 114 -17.54 5.82 -10.16
C LEU A 114 -18.76 5.20 -9.46
N GLU A 115 -19.96 5.78 -9.60
CA GLU A 115 -21.17 5.28 -8.94
C GLU A 115 -21.53 3.87 -9.41
N GLU A 116 -21.47 3.62 -10.72
CA GLU A 116 -21.70 2.28 -11.29
C GLU A 116 -20.67 1.27 -10.76
N VAL A 117 -19.39 1.66 -10.74
CA VAL A 117 -18.30 0.80 -10.26
C VAL A 117 -18.47 0.46 -8.78
N LEU A 118 -18.71 1.45 -7.92
CA LEU A 118 -18.90 1.24 -6.49
C LEU A 118 -20.15 0.39 -6.21
N THR A 119 -21.24 0.59 -6.97
CA THR A 119 -22.45 -0.23 -6.87
C THR A 119 -22.13 -1.69 -7.19
N ARG A 120 -21.46 -1.96 -8.32
CA ARG A 120 -21.08 -3.32 -8.70
C ARG A 120 -20.16 -3.98 -7.68
N ILE A 121 -19.22 -3.24 -7.08
CA ILE A 121 -18.36 -3.75 -6.00
C ILE A 121 -19.19 -4.07 -4.75
N GLY A 122 -20.13 -3.19 -4.39
CA GLY A 122 -21.04 -3.35 -3.27
C GLY A 122 -21.85 -4.65 -3.36
N ASP A 123 -22.32 -4.98 -4.57
CA ASP A 123 -23.12 -6.18 -4.87
C ASP A 123 -22.32 -7.50 -4.84
N ILE A 124 -20.99 -7.46 -4.81
CA ILE A 124 -20.18 -8.67 -4.71
C ILE A 124 -20.40 -9.31 -3.33
N PRO A 125 -20.75 -10.61 -3.26
CA PRO A 125 -20.86 -11.35 -2.00
C PRO A 125 -19.56 -11.27 -1.19
N LYS A 126 -19.70 -10.96 0.10
CA LYS A 126 -18.55 -10.83 1.00
C LYS A 126 -18.03 -12.22 1.39
N LEU A 127 -16.71 -12.32 1.60
CA LEU A 127 -16.03 -13.57 1.97
C LEU A 127 -16.23 -13.96 3.45
#